data_AF-I4ABB1-F1
#
_entry.id   AF-I4ABB1-F1
#
_cell.length_a   1.000
_cell.length_b   1.000
_cell.length_c   1.000
_cell.angle_alpha   90.00
_cell.angle_beta   90.00
_cell.angle_gamma   90.00
#
_symmetry.space_group_name_H-M   'P 1'
#
loop_
_entity.id
_entity.type
_entity.pdbx_description
1 polymer ?
#
loop_
_entity_poly.entity_id
_entity_poly.type
_entity_poly.pdbx_seq_one_letter_code
_entity_poly.pdbx_strand_id
1 'polypeptide(L)'
;MKPVKITDTTLRDAHQSLWATRMKTEDMLPILAELDQVGYHSLEVWGGATFDVCLRFLGEDPWERLRTIKQHVKKTPLQMLLRGQSLVGYQHYPDDVVREFVQLSVKNGIDIIRIFDALNDVRNMIVPMEAAKAAGAHVQASVVYTISPVHTLEHYLETAKALVDLGADSICIKDMAGLLTPQRGHKLVRLLKEELGVMVQLHTHYIGGMGTIAYLKAAEAGVDVIDTASVPLAFGASQPPVELVVRALQEFEFAPEMNIPQLFTIANYFEDLRKSRGFERGITRISDMRVFEHQVPGGMISNLVSQLEEQKALNRINEVLDEIPSVRAELGYPPLVTPTSQIVGTQAVLNVLSGARYKLVPAEVKAYVRGLYGRPPAPVDPEIQKLIIGDEEVLTIRPADKLEPGLKKAEQESKEFALSREDVLSYALFPQVAKKFFIEREKGVTVAAKSPSVPVSKEDSKMDLKEIKELIKLIGDTDITELNLESQGVKVAIKKGSTAVPAMALPVMGGTATEVSLQPASTVVGAPVVKASPEIQNPAEAPKKNLQYIKAPMVGTFYRSPAPDAPSFVELGQMVKESQTVCIIEAMKLMNEIEAEISGRIVEILVENGQPVEFGQPLFAVE
;
A
#
# COMPACT_ATOMS: atom_id res chain seq x y z
N MET A 1 32.28 -17.05 -16.31
CA MET A 1 30.85 -17.02 -16.75
C MET A 1 30.58 -15.73 -17.55
N LYS A 2 29.34 -15.36 -17.92
CA LYS A 2 29.04 -13.97 -18.36
C LYS A 2 28.91 -13.06 -17.12
N PRO A 3 29.31 -11.78 -17.19
CA PRO A 3 29.00 -10.81 -16.14
C PRO A 3 27.49 -10.71 -15.86
N VAL A 4 27.11 -10.72 -14.58
CA VAL A 4 25.72 -10.44 -14.18
C VAL A 4 25.44 -8.96 -14.39
N LYS A 5 24.31 -8.64 -15.04
CA LYS A 5 23.88 -7.26 -15.22
C LYS A 5 22.97 -6.82 -14.08
N ILE A 6 22.81 -5.52 -13.91
CA ILE A 6 22.01 -4.95 -12.82
C ILE A 6 20.91 -4.04 -13.36
N THR A 7 19.67 -4.23 -12.90
CA THR A 7 18.57 -3.27 -13.07
C THR A 7 18.45 -2.42 -11.82
N ASP A 8 18.45 -1.09 -11.96
CA ASP A 8 18.14 -0.19 -10.84
C ASP A 8 16.64 -0.09 -10.63
N THR A 9 16.21 -0.12 -9.37
CA THR A 9 14.81 0.08 -8.96
C THR A 9 14.60 1.34 -8.13
N THR A 10 15.62 2.19 -7.98
CA THR A 10 15.63 3.32 -7.05
C THR A 10 14.52 4.32 -7.35
N LEU A 11 14.23 4.56 -8.63
CA LEU A 11 13.19 5.48 -9.10
C LEU A 11 11.77 4.87 -9.15
N ARG A 12 11.59 3.58 -8.81
CA ARG A 12 10.28 2.89 -8.82
C ARG A 12 10.04 2.05 -7.58
N ASP A 13 10.53 0.80 -7.54
CA ASP A 13 10.17 -0.13 -6.46
C ASP A 13 10.74 0.26 -5.09
N ALA A 14 11.90 0.91 -5.06
CA ALA A 14 12.59 1.23 -3.82
C ALA A 14 11.84 2.29 -3.00
N HIS A 15 11.52 3.45 -3.61
CA HIS A 15 10.70 4.48 -2.95
C HIS A 15 9.23 4.08 -2.83
N GLN A 16 8.71 3.19 -3.70
CA GLN A 16 7.41 2.55 -3.49
C GLN A 16 7.38 1.76 -2.18
N SER A 17 8.46 1.04 -1.87
CA SER A 17 8.55 0.17 -0.69
C SER A 17 8.88 0.90 0.61
N LEU A 18 9.73 1.93 0.55
CA LEU A 18 10.17 2.66 1.75
C LEU A 18 9.46 4.00 1.99
N TRP A 19 9.16 4.74 0.93
CA TRP A 19 8.73 6.14 1.01
C TRP A 19 7.29 6.33 0.54
N ALA A 20 6.47 5.27 0.61
CA ALA A 20 5.07 5.26 0.14
C ALA A 20 4.90 5.79 -1.30
N THR A 21 5.88 5.55 -2.16
CA THR A 21 5.95 6.02 -3.56
C THR A 21 6.04 7.55 -3.71
N ARG A 22 6.47 8.29 -2.68
CA ARG A 22 6.41 9.76 -2.61
C ARG A 22 7.57 10.52 -3.25
N MET A 23 8.51 9.86 -3.93
CA MET A 23 9.54 10.57 -4.70
C MET A 23 8.88 11.34 -5.86
N LYS A 24 9.11 12.65 -5.91
CA LYS A 24 8.58 13.54 -6.94
C LYS A 24 9.44 13.54 -8.20
N THR A 25 8.89 14.02 -9.32
CA THR A 25 9.68 14.18 -10.56
C THR A 25 10.84 15.18 -10.36
N GLU A 26 10.63 16.24 -9.57
CA GLU A 26 11.68 17.23 -9.22
C GLU A 26 12.88 16.60 -8.47
N ASP A 27 12.63 15.55 -7.68
CA ASP A 27 13.65 14.81 -6.92
C ASP A 27 14.42 13.79 -7.79
N MET A 28 13.95 13.51 -9.01
CA MET A 28 14.60 12.58 -9.93
C MET A 28 15.56 13.31 -10.88
N LEU A 29 15.14 14.47 -11.39
CA LEU A 29 15.82 15.23 -12.43
C LEU A 29 17.34 15.41 -12.23
N PRO A 30 17.86 15.81 -11.05
CA PRO A 30 19.28 16.14 -10.91
C PRO A 30 20.23 14.94 -11.06
N ILE A 31 19.74 13.71 -10.89
CA ILE A 31 20.58 12.49 -10.86
C ILE A 31 20.42 11.58 -12.09
N LEU A 32 19.45 11.87 -12.97
CA LEU A 32 19.18 11.05 -14.18
C LEU A 32 20.42 10.85 -15.07
N ALA A 33 21.26 11.88 -15.20
CA ALA A 33 22.46 11.83 -16.04
C ALA A 33 23.55 10.88 -15.49
N GLU A 34 23.62 10.69 -14.17
CA GLU A 34 24.56 9.72 -13.56
C GLU A 34 23.99 8.29 -13.66
N LEU A 35 22.69 8.12 -13.42
CA LEU A 35 21.99 6.84 -13.59
C LEU A 35 22.07 6.31 -15.04
N ASP A 36 22.01 7.19 -16.04
CA ASP A 36 22.16 6.83 -17.47
C ASP A 36 23.62 6.48 -17.85
N GLN A 37 24.60 6.80 -17.01
CA GLN A 37 26.03 6.63 -17.33
C GLN A 37 26.70 5.45 -16.62
N VAL A 38 26.20 5.02 -15.45
CA VAL A 38 26.90 4.06 -14.57
C VAL A 38 26.85 2.59 -15.06
N GLY A 39 26.10 2.30 -16.12
CA GLY A 39 26.14 0.98 -16.80
C GLY A 39 25.05 -0.02 -16.42
N TYR A 40 23.88 0.44 -15.93
CA TYR A 40 22.74 -0.44 -15.65
C TYR A 40 22.21 -1.14 -16.93
N HIS A 41 21.63 -2.33 -16.75
CA HIS A 41 20.87 -3.04 -17.78
C HIS A 41 19.59 -2.29 -18.17
N SER A 42 18.90 -1.77 -17.16
CA SER A 42 17.70 -0.97 -17.27
C SER A 42 17.51 -0.14 -16.00
N LEU A 43 16.78 0.98 -16.12
CA LEU A 43 16.23 1.71 -14.98
C LEU A 43 14.75 1.38 -14.87
N GLU A 44 14.32 0.77 -13.79
CA GLU A 44 12.90 0.63 -13.50
C GLU A 44 12.38 1.95 -12.91
N VAL A 45 11.57 2.67 -13.68
CA VAL A 45 11.17 4.07 -13.40
C VAL A 45 9.66 4.30 -13.38
N TRP A 46 8.87 3.31 -13.79
CA TRP A 46 7.43 3.50 -14.04
C TRP A 46 6.57 2.26 -13.76
N GLY A 47 5.25 2.44 -13.79
CA GLY A 47 4.29 1.39 -13.41
C GLY A 47 4.30 1.09 -11.91
N GLY A 48 3.77 -0.07 -11.53
CA GLY A 48 3.47 -0.35 -10.12
C GLY A 48 2.53 0.72 -9.53
N ALA A 49 2.83 1.22 -8.33
CA ALA A 49 2.02 2.24 -7.67
C ALA A 49 2.30 3.68 -8.15
N THR A 50 3.36 3.92 -8.95
CA THR A 50 3.76 5.30 -9.29
C THR A 50 2.67 6.06 -10.04
N PHE A 51 1.92 5.38 -10.90
CA PHE A 51 0.88 5.99 -11.74
C PHE A 51 -0.26 6.58 -10.91
N ASP A 52 -0.89 5.77 -10.04
CA ASP A 52 -1.94 6.21 -9.11
C ASP A 52 -1.40 7.29 -8.15
N VAL A 53 -0.18 7.12 -7.65
CA VAL A 53 0.40 8.05 -6.67
C VAL A 53 0.73 9.43 -7.24
N CYS A 54 1.23 9.51 -8.48
CA CYS A 54 1.43 10.78 -9.19
C CYS A 54 0.15 11.61 -9.21
N LEU A 55 -0.95 11.01 -9.70
CA LEU A 55 -2.26 11.65 -9.80
C LEU A 55 -2.87 11.96 -8.43
N ARG A 56 -2.85 11.00 -7.50
CA ARG A 56 -3.62 11.07 -6.25
C ARG A 56 -2.98 11.93 -5.16
N PHE A 57 -1.64 11.95 -5.09
CA PHE A 57 -0.92 12.47 -3.91
C PHE A 57 0.20 13.45 -4.23
N LEU A 58 0.77 13.43 -5.43
CA LEU A 58 1.86 14.33 -5.82
C LEU A 58 1.36 15.52 -6.66
N GLY A 59 0.19 15.40 -7.30
CA GLY A 59 -0.30 16.41 -8.23
C GLY A 59 0.56 16.46 -9.50
N GLU A 60 1.10 15.31 -9.91
CA GLU A 60 1.97 15.16 -11.07
C GLU A 60 1.30 14.27 -12.13
N ASP A 61 1.55 14.55 -13.41
CA ASP A 61 1.15 13.68 -14.50
C ASP A 61 2.17 12.53 -14.65
N PRO A 62 1.77 11.25 -14.49
CA PRO A 62 2.69 10.12 -14.63
C PRO A 62 3.23 9.97 -16.05
N TRP A 63 2.50 10.40 -17.08
CA TRP A 63 2.96 10.39 -18.47
C TRP A 63 4.02 11.46 -18.72
N GLU A 64 3.85 12.65 -18.12
CA GLU A 64 4.86 13.71 -18.22
C GLU A 64 6.13 13.35 -17.44
N ARG A 65 6.00 12.70 -16.28
CA ARG A 65 7.15 12.11 -15.56
C ARG A 65 7.93 11.14 -16.48
N LEU A 66 7.23 10.24 -17.17
CA LEU A 66 7.87 9.28 -18.09
C LEU A 66 8.60 9.99 -19.24
N ARG A 67 7.93 10.93 -19.93
CA ARG A 67 8.55 11.73 -21.00
C ARG A 67 9.76 12.50 -20.50
N THR A 68 9.64 13.14 -19.33
CA THR A 68 10.72 13.89 -18.69
C THR A 68 11.93 13.00 -18.38
N ILE A 69 11.72 11.79 -17.86
CA ILE A 69 12.81 10.84 -17.62
C ILE A 69 13.45 10.40 -18.95
N LYS A 70 12.66 10.02 -19.95
CA LYS A 70 13.16 9.65 -21.29
C LYS A 70 13.84 10.81 -22.02
N GLN A 71 13.56 12.07 -21.67
CA GLN A 71 14.28 13.23 -22.19
C GLN A 71 15.73 13.30 -21.69
N HIS A 72 16.02 12.81 -20.47
CA HIS A 72 17.34 12.86 -19.86
C HIS A 72 18.12 11.53 -19.95
N VAL A 73 17.42 10.39 -19.83
CA VAL A 73 17.98 9.04 -19.93
C VAL A 73 17.95 8.58 -21.39
N LYS A 74 19.12 8.38 -22.01
CA LYS A 74 19.26 8.09 -23.45
C LYS A 74 19.99 6.80 -23.77
N LYS A 75 20.84 6.29 -22.87
CA LYS A 75 21.65 5.09 -23.07
C LYS A 75 20.98 3.86 -22.45
N THR A 76 20.41 4.03 -21.26
CA THR A 76 19.86 2.93 -20.46
C THR A 76 18.37 2.72 -20.78
N PRO A 77 17.95 1.48 -21.11
CA PRO A 77 16.54 1.13 -21.27
C PRO A 77 15.68 1.49 -20.06
N LEU A 78 14.53 2.12 -20.28
CA LEU A 78 13.51 2.35 -19.25
C LEU A 78 12.61 1.13 -19.12
N GLN A 79 12.46 0.66 -17.89
CA GLN A 79 11.62 -0.47 -17.52
C GLN A 79 10.40 -0.02 -16.71
N MET A 80 9.29 -0.70 -16.90
CA MET A 80 8.10 -0.58 -16.04
C MET A 80 7.64 -1.93 -15.48
N LEU A 81 6.93 -1.89 -14.34
CA LEU A 81 6.16 -3.02 -13.82
C LEU A 81 4.68 -2.89 -14.22
N LEU A 82 4.15 -3.89 -14.94
CA LEU A 82 2.76 -3.97 -15.40
C LEU A 82 2.08 -5.24 -14.85
N ARG A 83 0.93 -5.08 -14.20
CA ARG A 83 0.15 -6.21 -13.64
C ARG A 83 -0.84 -6.76 -14.68
N GLY A 84 -0.34 -7.38 -15.74
CA GLY A 84 -1.16 -8.11 -16.70
C GLY A 84 -2.40 -7.33 -17.15
N GLN A 85 -3.56 -7.99 -17.09
CA GLN A 85 -4.87 -7.42 -17.39
C GLN A 85 -5.30 -6.26 -16.47
N SER A 86 -4.69 -6.11 -15.29
CA SER A 86 -4.91 -4.99 -14.36
C SER A 86 -4.05 -3.75 -14.63
N LEU A 87 -3.09 -3.82 -15.56
CA LEU A 87 -2.19 -2.72 -15.93
C LEU A 87 -1.47 -2.11 -14.70
N VAL A 88 -1.85 -0.90 -14.29
CA VAL A 88 -1.36 -0.19 -13.10
C VAL A 88 -2.47 0.00 -12.03
N GLY A 89 -3.69 -0.49 -12.29
CA GLY A 89 -4.84 -0.38 -11.41
C GLY A 89 -5.03 -1.57 -10.46
N TYR A 90 -6.28 -1.86 -10.10
CA TYR A 90 -6.64 -2.83 -9.05
C TYR A 90 -7.65 -3.91 -9.47
N GLN A 91 -8.23 -3.77 -10.66
CA GLN A 91 -9.19 -4.70 -11.28
C GLN A 91 -8.75 -5.00 -12.73
N HIS A 92 -9.35 -6.00 -13.39
CA HIS A 92 -9.12 -6.22 -14.81
C HIS A 92 -9.76 -5.11 -15.66
N TYR A 93 -9.04 -4.68 -16.70
CA TYR A 93 -9.54 -3.73 -17.68
C TYR A 93 -9.90 -4.43 -19.00
N PRO A 94 -10.81 -3.87 -19.81
CA PRO A 94 -11.12 -4.40 -21.14
C PRO A 94 -9.90 -4.31 -22.07
N ASP A 95 -9.86 -5.21 -23.06
CA ASP A 95 -8.67 -5.39 -23.91
C ASP A 95 -8.31 -4.18 -24.79
N ASP A 96 -9.27 -3.33 -25.13
CA ASP A 96 -9.00 -2.09 -25.87
C ASP A 96 -8.18 -1.12 -25.01
N VAL A 97 -8.59 -0.91 -23.75
CA VAL A 97 -7.84 -0.13 -22.75
C VAL A 97 -6.43 -0.70 -22.53
N VAL A 98 -6.29 -2.03 -22.43
CA VAL A 98 -4.98 -2.70 -22.28
C VAL A 98 -4.06 -2.42 -23.46
N ARG A 99 -4.54 -2.60 -24.70
CA ARG A 99 -3.73 -2.40 -25.91
C ARG A 99 -3.29 -0.95 -26.06
N GLU A 100 -4.22 0.00 -25.89
CA GLU A 100 -3.92 1.43 -25.98
C GLU A 100 -2.94 1.90 -24.90
N PHE A 101 -3.12 1.44 -23.65
CA PHE A 101 -2.21 1.79 -22.55
C PHE A 101 -0.79 1.30 -22.79
N VAL A 102 -0.63 0.04 -23.22
CA VAL A 102 0.69 -0.52 -23.52
C VAL A 102 1.34 0.22 -24.71
N GLN A 103 0.60 0.48 -25.79
CA GLN A 103 1.11 1.24 -26.94
C GLN A 103 1.59 2.65 -26.55
N LEU A 104 0.81 3.39 -25.75
CA LEU A 104 1.21 4.72 -25.28
C LEU A 104 2.35 4.68 -24.27
N SER A 105 2.47 3.62 -23.47
CA SER A 105 3.61 3.43 -22.55
C SER A 105 4.94 3.34 -23.32
N VAL A 106 4.97 2.51 -24.37
CA VAL A 106 6.15 2.36 -25.23
C VAL A 106 6.43 3.64 -26.01
N LYS A 107 5.40 4.23 -26.64
CA LYS A 107 5.51 5.50 -27.38
C LYS A 107 6.09 6.64 -26.54
N ASN A 108 5.75 6.71 -25.25
CA ASN A 108 6.24 7.75 -24.34
C ASN A 108 7.64 7.44 -23.74
N GLY A 109 8.18 6.23 -23.93
CA GLY A 109 9.61 5.97 -23.68
C GLY A 109 9.97 4.65 -22.98
N ILE A 110 9.00 3.79 -22.64
CA ILE A 110 9.29 2.49 -22.04
C ILE A 110 9.86 1.51 -23.08
N ASP A 111 11.03 0.95 -22.79
CA ASP A 111 11.71 -0.02 -23.67
C ASP A 111 11.49 -1.47 -23.19
N ILE A 112 11.33 -1.68 -21.88
CA ILE A 112 11.12 -3.00 -21.25
C ILE A 112 9.83 -3.00 -20.43
N ILE A 113 8.92 -3.93 -20.71
CA ILE A 113 7.71 -4.13 -19.90
C ILE A 113 7.83 -5.44 -19.12
N ARG A 114 7.95 -5.32 -17.80
CA ARG A 114 7.88 -6.44 -16.87
C ARG A 114 6.41 -6.75 -16.57
N ILE A 115 5.87 -7.77 -17.22
CA ILE A 115 4.46 -8.17 -17.10
C ILE A 115 4.35 -9.31 -16.08
N PHE A 116 3.41 -9.21 -15.13
CA PHE A 116 3.10 -10.28 -14.18
C PHE A 116 1.59 -10.40 -13.94
N ASP A 117 1.12 -11.58 -13.58
CA ASP A 117 -0.21 -11.81 -13.02
C ASP A 117 -0.12 -12.16 -11.53
N ALA A 118 -1.11 -11.77 -10.72
CA ALA A 118 -1.07 -11.96 -9.27
C ALA A 118 -1.22 -13.42 -8.83
N LEU A 119 -1.77 -14.28 -9.70
CA LEU A 119 -2.03 -15.70 -9.47
C LEU A 119 -1.13 -16.62 -10.32
N ASN A 120 -0.20 -16.04 -11.09
CA ASN A 120 0.49 -16.73 -12.20
C ASN A 120 -0.48 -17.29 -13.27
N ASP A 121 -1.68 -16.72 -13.41
CA ASP A 121 -2.61 -17.09 -14.48
C ASP A 121 -2.17 -16.46 -15.81
N VAL A 122 -1.43 -17.24 -16.59
CA VAL A 122 -0.89 -16.87 -17.93
C VAL A 122 -1.97 -16.28 -18.84
N ARG A 123 -3.25 -16.65 -18.67
CA ARG A 123 -4.36 -16.11 -19.48
C ARG A 123 -4.54 -14.60 -19.30
N ASN A 124 -4.29 -14.08 -18.10
CA ASN A 124 -4.33 -12.64 -17.80
C ASN A 124 -3.12 -11.88 -18.37
N MET A 125 -2.14 -12.59 -18.95
CA MET A 125 -0.92 -12.01 -19.54
C MET A 125 -0.93 -11.97 -21.07
N ILE A 126 -1.84 -12.70 -21.74
CA ILE A 126 -1.94 -12.80 -23.21
C ILE A 126 -1.98 -11.41 -23.86
N VAL A 127 -3.05 -10.66 -23.65
CA VAL A 127 -3.29 -9.36 -24.32
C VAL A 127 -2.23 -8.30 -24.01
N PRO A 128 -1.75 -8.11 -22.76
CA PRO A 128 -0.68 -7.15 -22.50
C PRO A 128 0.67 -7.59 -23.09
N MET A 129 0.98 -8.91 -23.17
CA MET A 129 2.18 -9.39 -23.86
C MET A 129 2.09 -9.18 -25.36
N GLU A 130 0.98 -9.55 -26.00
CA GLU A 130 0.70 -9.28 -27.42
C GLU A 130 0.85 -7.78 -27.74
N ALA A 131 0.24 -6.91 -26.94
CA ALA A 131 0.31 -5.46 -27.11
C ALA A 131 1.73 -4.93 -26.99
N ALA A 132 2.53 -5.46 -26.05
CA ALA A 132 3.91 -5.05 -25.83
C ALA A 132 4.83 -5.48 -26.98
N LYS A 133 4.70 -6.73 -27.48
CA LYS A 133 5.39 -7.19 -28.70
C LYS A 133 5.01 -6.35 -29.91
N ALA A 134 3.71 -6.08 -30.10
CA ALA A 134 3.21 -5.28 -31.22
C ALA A 134 3.67 -3.81 -31.17
N ALA A 135 3.86 -3.26 -29.97
CA ALA A 135 4.44 -1.93 -29.77
C ALA A 135 5.98 -1.89 -29.91
N GLY A 136 6.65 -3.04 -29.98
CA GLY A 136 8.10 -3.15 -30.15
C GLY A 136 8.92 -3.11 -28.86
N ALA A 137 8.30 -3.30 -27.69
CA ALA A 137 9.01 -3.40 -26.41
C ALA A 137 9.55 -4.81 -26.15
N HIS A 138 10.60 -4.88 -25.32
CA HIS A 138 11.09 -6.14 -24.76
C HIS A 138 10.10 -6.66 -23.72
N VAL A 139 9.55 -7.85 -23.94
CA VAL A 139 8.57 -8.47 -23.04
C VAL A 139 9.28 -9.32 -22.00
N GLN A 140 9.34 -8.80 -20.78
CA GLN A 140 9.79 -9.56 -19.62
C GLN A 140 8.57 -10.13 -18.88
N ALA A 141 8.19 -11.36 -19.22
CA ALA A 141 7.14 -12.05 -18.48
C ALA A 141 7.66 -12.51 -17.11
N SER A 142 6.82 -12.50 -16.09
CA SER A 142 7.25 -12.75 -14.71
C SER A 142 6.51 -13.92 -14.08
N VAL A 143 7.26 -14.77 -13.38
CA VAL A 143 6.76 -15.78 -12.46
C VAL A 143 6.80 -15.21 -11.05
N VAL A 144 5.65 -15.01 -10.42
CA VAL A 144 5.55 -14.55 -9.03
C VAL A 144 5.92 -15.70 -8.09
N TYR A 145 6.97 -15.49 -7.30
CA TYR A 145 7.50 -16.50 -6.39
C TYR A 145 6.84 -16.42 -5.00
N THR A 146 6.57 -17.58 -4.41
CA THR A 146 6.00 -17.76 -3.07
C THR A 146 6.27 -19.19 -2.58
N ILE A 147 5.79 -19.58 -1.40
CA ILE A 147 6.00 -20.91 -0.84
C ILE A 147 4.65 -21.49 -0.41
N SER A 148 4.23 -22.60 -1.02
CA SER A 148 3.11 -23.42 -0.54
C SER A 148 3.22 -24.85 -1.12
N PRO A 149 2.36 -25.81 -0.72
CA PRO A 149 2.38 -27.18 -1.26
C PRO A 149 2.23 -27.30 -2.78
N VAL A 150 1.65 -26.30 -3.46
CA VAL A 150 1.45 -26.31 -4.93
C VAL A 150 2.52 -25.55 -5.72
N HIS A 151 3.33 -24.72 -5.05
CA HIS A 151 4.37 -23.92 -5.70
C HIS A 151 5.70 -24.67 -5.74
N THR A 152 5.76 -25.71 -6.58
CA THR A 152 6.96 -26.54 -6.77
C THR A 152 7.88 -25.96 -7.86
N LEU A 153 9.06 -26.58 -8.06
CA LEU A 153 9.97 -26.18 -9.16
C LEU A 153 9.34 -26.48 -10.53
N GLU A 154 8.59 -27.57 -10.63
CA GLU A 154 7.86 -28.02 -11.81
C GLU A 154 6.76 -27.00 -12.17
N HIS A 155 5.94 -26.60 -11.19
CA HIS A 155 4.93 -25.53 -11.37
C HIS A 155 5.57 -24.25 -11.95
N TYR A 156 6.69 -23.80 -11.39
CA TYR A 156 7.39 -22.61 -11.88
C TYR A 156 7.99 -22.78 -13.28
N LEU A 157 8.50 -23.97 -13.60
CA LEU A 157 9.01 -24.28 -14.93
C LEU A 157 7.88 -24.31 -15.97
N GLU A 158 6.75 -24.94 -15.66
CA GLU A 158 5.57 -25.01 -16.53
C GLU A 158 4.99 -23.62 -16.81
N THR A 159 4.82 -22.79 -15.76
CA THR A 159 4.43 -21.38 -15.92
C THR A 159 5.43 -20.63 -16.81
N ALA A 160 6.74 -20.77 -16.57
CA ALA A 160 7.75 -20.08 -17.35
C ALA A 160 7.79 -20.53 -18.82
N LYS A 161 7.62 -21.83 -19.11
CA LYS A 161 7.50 -22.37 -20.47
C LYS A 161 6.29 -21.78 -21.20
N ALA A 162 5.11 -21.80 -20.57
CA ALA A 162 3.91 -21.21 -21.15
C ALA A 162 4.05 -19.70 -21.45
N LEU A 163 4.85 -18.96 -20.65
CA LEU A 163 5.16 -17.56 -20.91
C LEU A 163 6.17 -17.36 -22.06
N VAL A 164 7.15 -18.26 -22.22
CA VAL A 164 8.05 -18.26 -23.39
C VAL A 164 7.30 -18.62 -24.67
N ASP A 165 6.42 -19.62 -24.63
CA ASP A 165 5.55 -20.01 -25.76
C ASP A 165 4.61 -18.88 -26.19
N LEU A 166 4.19 -18.03 -25.24
CA LEU A 166 3.41 -16.81 -25.48
C LEU A 166 4.26 -15.63 -26.02
N GLY A 167 5.58 -15.80 -26.17
CA GLY A 167 6.48 -14.84 -26.83
C GLY A 167 7.31 -13.94 -25.92
N ALA A 168 7.52 -14.31 -24.65
CA ALA A 168 8.40 -13.58 -23.74
C ALA A 168 9.87 -13.56 -24.21
N ASP A 169 10.50 -12.39 -24.18
CA ASP A 169 11.93 -12.20 -24.52
C ASP A 169 12.87 -12.52 -23.34
N SER A 170 12.33 -12.53 -22.12
CA SER A 170 13.02 -12.93 -20.89
C SER A 170 12.01 -13.30 -19.80
N ILE A 171 12.43 -14.13 -18.85
CA ILE A 171 11.65 -14.44 -17.65
C ILE A 171 12.21 -13.72 -16.42
N CYS A 172 11.33 -13.09 -15.65
CA CYS A 172 11.66 -12.57 -14.32
C CYS A 172 11.12 -13.50 -13.22
N ILE A 173 11.98 -13.96 -12.31
CA ILE A 173 11.55 -14.54 -11.04
C ILE A 173 11.25 -13.36 -10.11
N LYS A 174 9.97 -13.13 -9.79
CA LYS A 174 9.53 -12.01 -8.98
C LYS A 174 9.22 -12.44 -7.54
N ASP A 175 10.22 -12.38 -6.68
CA ASP A 175 10.08 -12.63 -5.23
C ASP A 175 9.78 -11.32 -4.49
N MET A 176 8.50 -10.93 -4.50
CA MET A 176 7.99 -9.69 -3.90
C MET A 176 8.03 -9.65 -2.37
N ALA A 177 8.35 -10.76 -1.71
CA ALA A 177 8.35 -10.87 -0.25
C ALA A 177 9.72 -11.28 0.33
N GLY A 178 10.76 -11.46 -0.51
CA GLY A 178 12.11 -11.82 -0.05
C GLY A 178 12.21 -13.24 0.50
N LEU A 179 11.41 -14.17 -0.05
CA LEU A 179 11.23 -15.55 0.41
C LEU A 179 12.23 -16.55 -0.20
N LEU A 180 13.03 -16.16 -1.19
CA LEU A 180 14.00 -17.05 -1.83
C LEU A 180 15.17 -17.34 -0.91
N THR A 181 15.18 -18.54 -0.32
CA THR A 181 16.39 -19.07 0.32
C THR A 181 17.47 -19.30 -0.74
N PRO A 182 18.77 -19.16 -0.40
CA PRO A 182 19.84 -19.23 -1.40
C PRO A 182 19.85 -20.52 -2.24
N GLN A 183 19.52 -21.67 -1.62
CA GLN A 183 19.47 -22.95 -2.33
C GLN A 183 18.21 -23.11 -3.20
N ARG A 184 17.08 -22.46 -2.87
CA ARG A 184 15.92 -22.41 -3.77
C ARG A 184 16.19 -21.49 -4.95
N GLY A 185 16.82 -20.33 -4.72
CA GLY A 185 17.29 -19.42 -5.76
C GLY A 185 18.21 -20.12 -6.77
N HIS A 186 19.28 -20.78 -6.30
CA HIS A 186 20.18 -21.55 -7.17
C HIS A 186 19.43 -22.61 -8.00
N LYS A 187 18.61 -23.45 -7.35
CA LYS A 187 17.88 -24.54 -8.03
C LYS A 187 16.91 -24.01 -9.09
N LEU A 188 16.11 -23.00 -8.76
CA LEU A 188 15.11 -22.44 -9.67
C LEU A 188 15.79 -21.73 -10.85
N VAL A 189 16.76 -20.85 -10.60
CA VAL A 189 17.50 -20.16 -11.67
C VAL A 189 18.15 -21.18 -12.60
N ARG A 190 18.86 -22.17 -12.05
CA ARG A 190 19.51 -23.21 -12.86
C ARG A 190 18.53 -23.96 -13.76
N LEU A 191 17.39 -24.39 -13.19
CA LEU A 191 16.34 -25.09 -13.94
C LEU A 191 15.79 -24.24 -15.10
N LEU A 192 15.49 -22.96 -14.85
CA LEU A 192 14.99 -22.06 -15.91
C LEU A 192 16.07 -21.77 -16.97
N LYS A 193 17.35 -21.66 -16.58
CA LYS A 193 18.48 -21.45 -17.50
C LYS A 193 18.78 -22.67 -18.37
N GLU A 194 18.62 -23.89 -17.84
CA GLU A 194 18.81 -25.14 -18.58
C GLU A 194 17.67 -25.41 -19.57
N GLU A 195 16.44 -24.97 -19.27
CA GLU A 195 15.23 -25.36 -20.02
C GLU A 195 14.66 -24.31 -21.00
N LEU A 196 14.85 -23.00 -20.77
CA LEU A 196 14.07 -21.97 -21.48
C LEU A 196 14.80 -21.25 -22.63
N GLY A 197 16.13 -21.27 -22.68
CA GLY A 197 16.93 -20.58 -23.69
C GLY A 197 16.91 -19.04 -23.68
N VAL A 198 16.00 -18.39 -22.93
CA VAL A 198 15.90 -16.93 -22.78
C VAL A 198 16.75 -16.40 -21.59
N MET A 199 16.81 -15.07 -21.46
CA MET A 199 17.40 -14.45 -20.25
C MET A 199 16.50 -14.68 -19.03
N VAL A 200 17.12 -14.95 -17.88
CA VAL A 200 16.46 -15.02 -16.57
C VAL A 200 16.94 -13.85 -15.72
N GLN A 201 16.00 -13.05 -15.23
CA GLN A 201 16.21 -11.96 -14.29
C GLN A 201 15.67 -12.37 -12.91
N LEU A 202 16.38 -12.01 -11.84
CA LEU A 202 15.92 -12.25 -10.47
C LEU A 202 15.65 -10.93 -9.75
N HIS A 203 14.40 -10.76 -9.35
CA HIS A 203 13.93 -9.67 -8.51
C HIS A 203 13.61 -10.21 -7.11
N THR A 204 14.30 -9.72 -6.07
CA THR A 204 13.96 -10.02 -4.66
C THR A 204 13.92 -8.76 -3.80
N HIS A 205 13.16 -8.85 -2.71
CA HIS A 205 13.17 -7.89 -1.61
C HIS A 205 14.11 -8.36 -0.49
N TYR A 206 14.64 -7.43 0.30
CA TYR A 206 15.64 -7.70 1.34
C TYR A 206 15.02 -7.86 2.74
N ILE A 207 13.70 -7.98 2.84
CA ILE A 207 12.98 -7.82 4.12
C ILE A 207 13.42 -8.83 5.18
N GLY A 208 13.53 -10.12 4.81
CA GLY A 208 14.09 -11.16 5.67
C GLY A 208 15.61 -11.31 5.62
N GLY A 209 16.34 -10.35 5.05
CA GLY A 209 17.81 -10.28 5.05
C GLY A 209 18.58 -11.23 4.12
N MET A 210 17.90 -12.11 3.36
CA MET A 210 18.58 -13.12 2.53
C MET A 210 18.94 -12.67 1.10
N GLY A 211 18.42 -11.54 0.62
CA GLY A 211 18.41 -11.20 -0.81
C GLY A 211 19.80 -11.16 -1.48
N THR A 212 20.84 -10.66 -0.80
CA THR A 212 22.22 -10.65 -1.32
C THR A 212 22.81 -12.04 -1.46
N ILE A 213 22.52 -12.95 -0.52
CA ILE A 213 22.98 -14.34 -0.55
C ILE A 213 22.21 -15.14 -1.62
N ALA A 214 20.91 -14.84 -1.79
CA ALA A 214 20.11 -15.36 -2.89
C ALA A 214 20.65 -14.90 -4.26
N TYR A 215 21.09 -13.65 -4.39
CA TYR A 215 21.72 -13.12 -5.61
C TYR A 215 23.05 -13.78 -5.92
N LEU A 216 23.94 -13.96 -4.93
CA LEU A 216 25.18 -14.72 -5.12
C LEU A 216 24.90 -16.14 -5.63
N LYS A 217 23.93 -16.84 -5.03
CA LYS A 217 23.54 -18.18 -5.45
C LYS A 217 22.81 -18.25 -6.79
N ALA A 218 22.11 -17.19 -7.18
CA ALA A 218 21.54 -17.05 -8.52
C ALA A 218 22.63 -16.78 -9.57
N ALA A 219 23.67 -16.00 -9.23
CA ALA A 219 24.80 -15.72 -10.10
C ALA A 219 25.66 -16.97 -10.35
N GLU A 220 25.95 -17.77 -9.32
CA GLU A 220 26.56 -19.11 -9.47
C GLU A 220 25.72 -20.04 -10.37
N ALA A 221 24.38 -19.91 -10.35
CA ALA A 221 23.45 -20.66 -11.18
C ALA A 221 23.27 -20.09 -12.60
N GLY A 222 23.92 -18.96 -12.93
CA GLY A 222 23.89 -18.36 -14.27
C GLY A 222 22.71 -17.42 -14.55
N VAL A 223 22.17 -16.73 -13.54
CA VAL A 223 21.21 -15.61 -13.75
C VAL A 223 21.85 -14.52 -14.62
N ASP A 224 21.09 -13.92 -15.54
CA ASP A 224 21.62 -12.89 -16.45
C ASP A 224 21.53 -11.48 -15.84
N VAL A 225 20.51 -11.22 -15.01
CA VAL A 225 20.22 -9.91 -14.43
C VAL A 225 19.69 -10.02 -12.99
N ILE A 226 20.05 -9.06 -12.13
CA ILE A 226 19.49 -8.91 -10.77
C ILE A 226 19.00 -7.47 -10.52
N ASP A 227 17.95 -7.31 -9.71
CA ASP A 227 17.38 -6.00 -9.34
C ASP A 227 18.01 -5.42 -8.06
N THR A 228 18.49 -4.18 -8.08
CA THR A 228 19.07 -3.53 -6.90
C THR A 228 18.59 -2.09 -6.75
N ALA A 229 18.68 -1.55 -5.53
CA ALA A 229 18.50 -0.12 -5.27
C ALA A 229 19.81 0.52 -4.78
N SER A 230 19.96 1.83 -4.87
CA SER A 230 21.04 2.54 -4.20
C SER A 230 20.86 2.52 -2.68
N VAL A 231 21.96 2.42 -1.92
CA VAL A 231 21.99 2.15 -0.48
C VAL A 231 21.09 3.05 0.41
N PRO A 232 20.77 4.33 0.12
CA PRO A 232 19.84 5.10 0.95
C PRO A 232 18.38 4.64 0.81
N LEU A 233 18.04 3.96 -0.29
CA LEU A 233 16.73 3.38 -0.57
C LEU A 233 16.75 1.83 -0.61
N ALA A 234 17.84 1.19 -0.22
CA ALA A 234 17.95 -0.27 -0.12
C ALA A 234 17.53 -0.80 1.26
N PHE A 235 17.63 -2.12 1.45
CA PHE A 235 17.35 -2.86 2.69
C PHE A 235 15.87 -2.86 3.12
N GLY A 236 15.55 -3.64 4.17
CA GLY A 236 14.19 -3.79 4.67
C GLY A 236 13.24 -4.23 3.57
N ALA A 237 12.07 -3.59 3.47
CA ALA A 237 11.10 -3.84 2.40
C ALA A 237 11.57 -3.47 0.98
N SER A 238 12.80 -2.99 0.78
CA SER A 238 13.37 -2.65 -0.53
C SER A 238 14.33 -3.74 -1.07
N GLN A 239 14.99 -3.45 -2.19
CA GLN A 239 15.94 -4.34 -2.85
C GLN A 239 17.31 -4.41 -2.11
N PRO A 240 18.14 -5.41 -2.41
CA PRO A 240 19.57 -5.40 -2.05
C PRO A 240 20.30 -4.14 -2.56
N PRO A 241 21.27 -3.58 -1.79
CA PRO A 241 22.02 -2.40 -2.22
C PRO A 241 22.99 -2.72 -3.36
N VAL A 242 22.97 -1.93 -4.43
CA VAL A 242 23.88 -2.09 -5.59
C VAL A 242 25.34 -2.01 -5.19
N GLU A 243 25.69 -1.09 -4.29
CA GLU A 243 27.05 -0.84 -3.83
C GLU A 243 27.63 -2.04 -3.08
N LEU A 244 26.77 -2.75 -2.33
CA LEU A 244 27.13 -3.98 -1.63
C LEU A 244 27.19 -5.17 -2.58
N VAL A 245 26.22 -5.31 -3.49
CA VAL A 245 26.15 -6.41 -4.46
C VAL A 245 27.34 -6.39 -5.40
N VAL A 246 27.64 -5.25 -6.03
CA VAL A 246 28.79 -5.11 -6.94
C VAL A 246 30.10 -5.40 -6.20
N ARG A 247 30.25 -4.91 -4.95
CA ARG A 247 31.43 -5.19 -4.13
C ARG A 247 31.56 -6.68 -3.79
N ALA A 248 30.48 -7.32 -3.38
CA ALA A 248 30.46 -8.74 -2.99
C ALA A 248 30.74 -9.69 -4.17
N LEU A 249 30.36 -9.29 -5.39
CA LEU A 249 30.61 -10.08 -6.60
C LEU A 249 31.97 -9.80 -7.27
N GLN A 250 32.73 -8.79 -6.81
CA GLN A 250 33.92 -8.28 -7.49
C GLN A 250 35.05 -9.32 -7.70
N GLU A 251 35.13 -10.34 -6.85
CA GLU A 251 36.15 -11.41 -6.92
C GLU A 251 35.70 -12.66 -7.71
N PHE A 252 34.49 -12.65 -8.29
CA PHE A 252 33.92 -13.78 -9.04
C PHE A 252 34.01 -13.56 -10.56
N GLU A 253 34.07 -14.66 -11.35
CA GLU A 253 34.10 -14.61 -12.82
C GLU A 253 32.86 -13.99 -13.50
N PHE A 254 31.84 -13.66 -12.72
CA PHE A 254 30.57 -13.08 -13.16
C PHE A 254 30.32 -11.69 -12.53
N ALA A 255 31.38 -11.07 -12.00
CA ALA A 255 31.36 -9.72 -11.45
C ALA A 255 30.68 -8.71 -12.41
N PRO A 256 29.74 -7.87 -11.94
CA PRO A 256 29.19 -6.77 -12.73
C PRO A 256 30.26 -5.73 -13.08
N GLU A 257 30.30 -5.31 -14.34
CA GLU A 257 31.22 -4.26 -14.82
C GLU A 257 30.69 -2.86 -14.50
N MET A 258 30.82 -2.41 -13.24
CA MET A 258 30.27 -1.13 -12.76
C MET A 258 31.28 -0.26 -11.99
N ASN A 259 31.16 1.06 -12.14
CA ASN A 259 32.01 2.03 -11.47
C ASN A 259 31.53 2.29 -10.03
N ILE A 260 32.14 1.62 -9.04
CA ILE A 260 31.75 1.76 -7.63
C ILE A 260 31.85 3.21 -7.10
N PRO A 261 32.91 4.01 -7.37
CA PRO A 261 32.91 5.43 -7.04
C PRO A 261 31.69 6.21 -7.57
N GLN A 262 31.25 5.96 -8.80
CA GLN A 262 30.06 6.59 -9.38
C GLN A 262 28.77 6.14 -8.71
N LEU A 263 28.66 4.86 -8.32
CA LEU A 263 27.55 4.38 -7.49
C LEU A 263 27.48 5.14 -6.15
N PHE A 264 28.63 5.46 -5.53
CA PHE A 264 28.65 6.29 -4.32
C PHE A 264 28.29 7.77 -4.58
N THR A 265 28.57 8.34 -5.75
CA THR A 265 28.04 9.66 -6.15
C THR A 265 26.50 9.64 -6.15
N ILE A 266 25.91 8.60 -6.75
CA ILE A 266 24.45 8.39 -6.79
C ILE A 266 23.88 8.19 -5.37
N ALA A 267 24.55 7.38 -4.54
CA ALA A 267 24.15 7.16 -3.15
C ALA A 267 24.18 8.44 -2.30
N ASN A 268 25.18 9.30 -2.48
CA ASN A 268 25.27 10.55 -1.73
C ASN A 268 24.10 11.49 -2.07
N TYR A 269 23.74 11.61 -3.36
CA TYR A 269 22.57 12.38 -3.78
C TYR A 269 21.29 11.88 -3.10
N PHE A 270 21.03 10.56 -3.16
CA PHE A 270 19.83 9.99 -2.57
C PHE A 270 19.82 10.06 -1.03
N GLU A 271 20.97 10.05 -0.37
CA GLU A 271 21.06 10.21 1.09
C GLU A 271 20.75 11.65 1.52
N ASP A 272 21.19 12.65 0.76
CA ASP A 272 20.89 14.06 1.05
C ASP A 272 19.44 14.42 0.68
N LEU A 273 18.89 13.83 -0.39
CA LEU A 273 17.46 13.86 -0.68
C LEU A 273 16.66 13.25 0.49
N ARG A 274 17.05 12.06 0.96
CA ARG A 274 16.39 11.37 2.08
C ARG A 274 16.36 12.25 3.33
N LYS A 275 17.49 12.84 3.72
CA LYS A 275 17.57 13.76 4.87
C LYS A 275 16.68 15.00 4.69
N SER A 276 16.79 15.68 3.55
CA SER A 276 16.11 16.95 3.29
C SER A 276 14.59 16.84 3.16
N ARG A 277 14.08 15.70 2.67
CA ARG A 277 12.64 15.40 2.59
C ARG A 277 12.09 14.69 3.84
N GLY A 278 12.94 14.33 4.80
CA GLY A 278 12.53 13.64 6.03
C GLY A 278 12.13 12.18 5.82
N PHE A 279 12.71 11.50 4.83
CA PHE A 279 12.44 10.10 4.53
C PHE A 279 13.28 9.13 5.39
N GLU A 280 12.76 7.93 5.63
CA GLU A 280 13.42 6.88 6.40
C GLU A 280 14.33 5.99 5.52
N ARG A 281 15.23 5.23 6.17
CA ARG A 281 16.02 4.17 5.52
C ARG A 281 15.28 2.83 5.61
N GLY A 282 15.57 1.92 4.69
CA GLY A 282 15.16 0.53 4.84
C GLY A 282 15.84 -0.12 6.05
N ILE A 283 15.05 -0.78 6.89
CA ILE A 283 15.51 -1.53 8.07
C ILE A 283 14.81 -2.89 8.06
N THR A 284 15.55 -3.95 8.40
CA THR A 284 14.98 -5.28 8.70
C THR A 284 14.84 -5.38 10.21
N ARG A 285 13.59 -5.41 10.71
CA ARG A 285 13.25 -5.55 12.12
C ARG A 285 13.06 -7.03 12.49
N ILE A 286 12.97 -7.33 13.79
CA ILE A 286 12.69 -8.70 14.29
C ILE A 286 11.33 -9.20 13.78
N SER A 287 10.32 -8.32 13.75
CA SER A 287 9.00 -8.60 13.14
C SER A 287 9.11 -9.03 11.68
N ASP A 288 10.00 -8.39 10.93
CA ASP A 288 10.10 -8.52 9.49
C ASP A 288 10.74 -9.86 9.09
N MET A 289 11.57 -10.43 9.98
CA MET A 289 12.12 -11.79 9.81
C MET A 289 11.04 -12.89 9.90
N ARG A 290 9.87 -12.62 10.50
CA ARG A 290 8.72 -13.55 10.49
C ARG A 290 8.07 -13.68 9.11
N VAL A 291 8.53 -12.93 8.10
CA VAL A 291 8.10 -13.09 6.69
C VAL A 291 8.21 -14.54 6.17
N PHE A 292 9.13 -15.34 6.70
CA PHE A 292 9.24 -16.76 6.34
C PHE A 292 8.12 -17.65 6.89
N GLU A 293 7.40 -17.19 7.91
CA GLU A 293 6.21 -17.82 8.49
C GLU A 293 4.96 -17.35 7.74
N HIS A 294 4.68 -16.04 7.77
CA HIS A 294 3.42 -15.46 7.28
C HIS A 294 3.41 -15.06 5.80
N GLN A 295 4.57 -14.93 5.16
CA GLN A 295 4.76 -14.56 3.74
C GLN A 295 4.18 -13.22 3.27
N VAL A 296 3.55 -12.46 4.16
CA VAL A 296 3.10 -11.07 3.95
C VAL A 296 4.27 -10.14 3.55
N PRO A 297 4.21 -9.45 2.40
CA PRO A 297 5.23 -8.47 1.99
C PRO A 297 5.27 -7.23 2.90
N GLY A 298 6.42 -6.55 2.98
CA GLY A 298 6.63 -5.40 3.88
C GLY A 298 5.60 -4.28 3.75
N GLY A 299 5.31 -3.84 2.51
CA GLY A 299 4.30 -2.81 2.27
C GLY A 299 2.88 -3.23 2.73
N MET A 300 2.59 -4.52 2.82
CA MET A 300 1.31 -5.00 3.38
C MET A 300 1.34 -5.05 4.91
N ILE A 301 2.46 -5.44 5.54
CA ILE A 301 2.61 -5.38 7.01
C ILE A 301 2.32 -3.98 7.54
N SER A 302 2.89 -2.93 6.92
CA SER A 302 2.62 -1.55 7.35
C SER A 302 1.16 -1.14 7.22
N ASN A 303 0.46 -1.61 6.17
CA ASN A 303 -0.99 -1.37 6.05
C ASN A 303 -1.77 -2.12 7.14
N LEU A 304 -1.47 -3.41 7.42
CA LEU A 304 -2.13 -4.19 8.47
C LEU A 304 -1.96 -3.54 9.86
N VAL A 305 -0.76 -3.02 10.16
CA VAL A 305 -0.48 -2.30 11.40
C VAL A 305 -1.39 -1.07 11.52
N SER A 306 -1.41 -0.18 10.52
CA SER A 306 -2.27 1.01 10.56
C SER A 306 -3.76 0.68 10.62
N GLN A 307 -4.21 -0.35 9.89
CA GLN A 307 -5.60 -0.83 9.93
C GLN A 307 -6.02 -1.34 11.32
N LEU A 308 -5.11 -2.00 12.05
CA LEU A 308 -5.35 -2.43 13.42
C LEU A 308 -5.22 -1.29 14.44
N GLU A 309 -4.37 -0.29 14.20
CA GLU A 309 -4.29 0.94 15.01
C GLU A 309 -5.59 1.75 14.92
N GLU A 310 -6.13 1.96 13.72
CA GLU A 310 -7.42 2.62 13.47
C GLU A 310 -8.57 1.91 14.21
N GLN A 311 -8.54 0.57 14.26
CA GLN A 311 -9.50 -0.25 14.99
C GLN A 311 -9.15 -0.46 16.48
N LYS A 312 -8.14 0.24 17.01
CA LYS A 312 -7.69 0.15 18.41
C LYS A 312 -7.35 -1.29 18.86
N ALA A 313 -6.91 -2.13 17.91
CA ALA A 313 -6.72 -3.58 18.04
C ALA A 313 -5.30 -4.06 17.65
N LEU A 314 -4.30 -3.16 17.61
CA LEU A 314 -2.90 -3.48 17.26
C LEU A 314 -2.30 -4.63 18.09
N ASN A 315 -2.74 -4.81 19.34
CA ASN A 315 -2.35 -5.94 20.20
C ASN A 315 -2.70 -7.32 19.61
N ARG A 316 -3.59 -7.39 18.61
CA ARG A 316 -4.04 -8.61 17.93
C ARG A 316 -3.28 -8.91 16.63
N ILE A 317 -2.24 -8.13 16.29
CA ILE A 317 -1.46 -8.33 15.05
C ILE A 317 -0.93 -9.76 14.89
N ASN A 318 -0.51 -10.42 15.97
CA ASN A 318 -0.03 -11.81 15.91
C ASN A 318 -1.15 -12.78 15.51
N GLU A 319 -2.36 -12.62 16.06
CA GLU A 319 -3.52 -13.43 15.67
C GLU A 319 -3.83 -13.28 14.17
N VAL A 320 -3.69 -12.07 13.62
CA VAL A 320 -3.86 -11.81 12.18
C VAL A 320 -2.76 -12.46 11.34
N LEU A 321 -1.50 -12.36 11.76
CA LEU A 321 -0.37 -12.98 11.05
C LEU A 321 -0.45 -14.52 11.06
N ASP A 322 -1.01 -15.11 12.12
CA ASP A 322 -1.19 -16.55 12.25
C ASP A 322 -2.47 -17.05 11.51
N GLU A 323 -3.49 -16.22 11.31
CA GLU A 323 -4.70 -16.52 10.50
C GLU A 323 -4.45 -16.39 8.98
N ILE A 324 -3.54 -15.50 8.54
CA ILE A 324 -3.23 -15.28 7.11
C ILE A 324 -2.86 -16.59 6.37
N PRO A 325 -1.98 -17.47 6.88
CA PRO A 325 -1.69 -18.76 6.25
C PRO A 325 -2.91 -19.66 6.06
N SER A 326 -3.86 -19.65 7.00
CA SER A 326 -5.10 -20.45 6.95
C SER A 326 -6.03 -19.95 5.85
N VAL A 327 -6.35 -18.64 5.86
CA VAL A 327 -7.15 -18.00 4.81
C VAL A 327 -6.51 -18.17 3.44
N ARG A 328 -5.19 -18.06 3.37
CA ARG A 328 -4.45 -18.27 2.11
C ARG A 328 -4.58 -19.71 1.59
N ALA A 329 -4.55 -20.71 2.46
CA ALA A 329 -4.71 -22.11 2.04
C ALA A 329 -6.11 -22.35 1.48
N GLU A 330 -7.13 -21.88 2.20
CA GLU A 330 -8.55 -22.00 1.83
C GLU A 330 -8.88 -21.30 0.50
N LEU A 331 -8.27 -20.15 0.25
CA LEU A 331 -8.42 -19.39 -1.00
C LEU A 331 -7.58 -19.94 -2.18
N GLY A 332 -7.05 -21.16 -2.09
CA GLY A 332 -6.33 -21.81 -3.19
C GLY A 332 -4.86 -21.41 -3.32
N TYR A 333 -4.21 -21.04 -2.22
CA TYR A 333 -2.79 -20.61 -2.11
C TYR A 333 -2.32 -19.42 -2.97
N PRO A 334 -3.11 -18.35 -3.21
CA PRO A 334 -2.68 -17.22 -4.02
C PRO A 334 -1.33 -16.66 -3.53
N PRO A 335 -0.39 -16.29 -4.42
CA PRO A 335 0.76 -15.48 -4.05
C PRO A 335 0.29 -14.18 -3.40
N LEU A 336 0.97 -13.73 -2.33
CA LEU A 336 0.61 -12.50 -1.63
C LEU A 336 1.25 -11.30 -2.33
N VAL A 337 0.72 -10.90 -3.49
CA VAL A 337 1.09 -9.69 -4.24
C VAL A 337 -0.16 -8.84 -4.47
N THR A 338 -0.07 -7.56 -4.84
CA THR A 338 -1.27 -6.76 -5.11
C THR A 338 -2.05 -7.34 -6.32
N PRO A 339 -3.38 -7.55 -6.26
CA PRO A 339 -4.30 -7.23 -5.15
C PRO A 339 -4.53 -8.36 -4.14
N THR A 340 -4.18 -9.61 -4.47
CA THR A 340 -4.46 -10.83 -3.65
C THR A 340 -3.92 -10.74 -2.22
N SER A 341 -2.84 -10.00 -2.01
CA SER A 341 -2.28 -9.72 -0.68
C SER A 341 -3.29 -9.00 0.22
N GLN A 342 -3.96 -7.95 -0.27
CA GLN A 342 -5.00 -7.22 0.47
C GLN A 342 -6.26 -8.07 0.67
N ILE A 343 -6.63 -8.89 -0.33
CA ILE A 343 -7.80 -9.78 -0.27
C ILE A 343 -7.65 -10.78 0.89
N VAL A 344 -6.51 -11.50 0.95
CA VAL A 344 -6.20 -12.45 2.04
C VAL A 344 -6.03 -11.71 3.38
N GLY A 345 -5.31 -10.59 3.37
CA GLY A 345 -5.02 -9.80 4.57
C GLY A 345 -6.27 -9.28 5.28
N THR A 346 -7.16 -8.62 4.54
CA THR A 346 -8.40 -8.09 5.13
C THR A 346 -9.32 -9.20 5.62
N GLN A 347 -9.44 -10.32 4.90
CA GLN A 347 -10.25 -11.43 5.37
C GLN A 347 -9.70 -12.01 6.69
N ALA A 348 -8.38 -12.12 6.84
CA ALA A 348 -7.76 -12.54 8.11
C ALA A 348 -8.02 -11.54 9.25
N VAL A 349 -7.91 -10.23 8.98
CA VAL A 349 -8.28 -9.18 9.96
C VAL A 349 -9.75 -9.31 10.37
N LEU A 350 -10.68 -9.48 9.42
CA LEU A 350 -12.11 -9.61 9.72
C LEU A 350 -12.43 -10.90 10.49
N ASN A 351 -11.79 -12.03 10.16
CA ASN A 351 -11.93 -13.28 10.89
C ASN A 351 -11.51 -13.11 12.37
N VAL A 352 -10.36 -12.48 12.61
CA VAL A 352 -9.82 -12.22 13.95
C VAL A 352 -10.69 -11.22 14.71
N LEU A 353 -11.02 -10.06 14.12
CA LEU A 353 -11.72 -8.98 14.81
C LEU A 353 -13.19 -9.31 15.10
N SER A 354 -13.88 -10.02 14.21
CA SER A 354 -15.25 -10.50 14.47
C SER A 354 -15.33 -11.72 15.40
N GLY A 355 -14.20 -12.44 15.58
CA GLY A 355 -14.14 -13.69 16.34
C GLY A 355 -14.77 -14.89 15.64
N ALA A 356 -15.16 -14.76 14.38
CA ALA A 356 -15.79 -15.81 13.59
C ALA A 356 -15.28 -15.78 12.14
N ARG A 357 -14.81 -16.93 11.65
CA ARG A 357 -14.20 -17.05 10.32
C ARG A 357 -15.28 -16.87 9.24
N TYR A 358 -15.03 -15.98 8.28
CA TYR A 358 -15.92 -15.61 7.18
C TYR A 358 -17.34 -15.14 7.61
N LYS A 359 -17.54 -14.64 8.84
CA LYS A 359 -18.81 -13.96 9.22
C LYS A 359 -19.02 -12.70 8.38
N LEU A 360 -17.94 -11.98 8.08
CA LEU A 360 -17.92 -10.81 7.21
C LEU A 360 -16.95 -11.10 6.06
N VAL A 361 -17.43 -10.92 4.83
CA VAL A 361 -16.68 -11.24 3.60
C VAL A 361 -16.73 -10.04 2.65
N PRO A 362 -15.60 -9.34 2.43
CA PRO A 362 -15.52 -8.19 1.52
C PRO A 362 -15.92 -8.54 0.09
N ALA A 363 -16.40 -7.54 -0.66
CA ALA A 363 -16.81 -7.70 -2.06
C ALA A 363 -15.67 -8.25 -2.93
N GLU A 364 -14.42 -7.89 -2.63
CA GLU A 364 -13.20 -8.32 -3.33
C GLU A 364 -12.85 -9.79 -3.05
N VAL A 365 -13.17 -10.31 -1.86
CA VAL A 365 -13.06 -11.73 -1.53
C VAL A 365 -14.15 -12.53 -2.24
N LYS A 366 -15.40 -12.03 -2.24
CA LYS A 366 -16.49 -12.61 -3.05
C LYS A 366 -16.11 -12.66 -4.54
N ALA A 367 -15.59 -11.56 -5.09
CA ALA A 367 -15.13 -11.46 -6.47
C ALA A 367 -13.95 -12.38 -6.81
N TYR A 368 -13.02 -12.58 -5.87
CA TYR A 368 -11.94 -13.55 -5.99
C TYR A 368 -12.47 -14.98 -6.10
N VAL A 369 -13.38 -15.39 -5.21
CA VAL A 369 -13.98 -16.73 -5.21
C VAL A 369 -14.87 -16.97 -6.44
N ARG A 370 -15.52 -15.93 -6.97
CA ARG A 370 -16.21 -15.94 -8.28
C ARG A 370 -15.26 -16.09 -9.48
N GLY A 371 -13.94 -16.06 -9.28
CA GLY A 371 -12.93 -16.18 -10.35
C GLY A 371 -12.63 -14.88 -11.10
N LEU A 372 -13.12 -13.72 -10.65
CA LEU A 372 -13.02 -12.45 -11.40
C LEU A 372 -11.59 -11.87 -11.50
N TYR A 373 -10.65 -12.39 -10.70
CA TYR A 373 -9.23 -12.05 -10.78
C TYR A 373 -8.40 -13.09 -11.58
N GLY A 374 -9.01 -14.16 -12.08
CA GLY A 374 -8.32 -15.29 -12.73
C GLY A 374 -8.40 -16.58 -11.92
N ARG A 375 -7.70 -17.61 -12.39
CA ARG A 375 -7.68 -18.94 -11.77
C ARG A 375 -6.62 -19.02 -10.66
N PRO A 376 -6.99 -19.35 -9.41
CA PRO A 376 -6.03 -19.58 -8.34
C PRO A 376 -5.07 -20.77 -8.61
N PRO A 377 -3.87 -20.81 -7.97
CA PRO A 377 -2.91 -21.92 -8.13
C PRO A 377 -3.45 -23.30 -7.74
N ALA A 378 -4.35 -23.36 -6.77
CA ALA A 378 -5.08 -24.56 -6.34
C ALA A 378 -6.59 -24.25 -6.30
N PRO A 379 -7.48 -25.26 -6.34
CA PRO A 379 -8.90 -25.04 -6.07
C PRO A 379 -9.11 -24.31 -4.73
N VAL A 380 -10.08 -23.39 -4.69
CA VAL A 380 -10.61 -22.86 -3.44
C VAL A 380 -11.25 -24.01 -2.66
N ASP A 381 -11.14 -24.01 -1.33
CA ASP A 381 -11.78 -25.00 -0.48
C ASP A 381 -13.30 -25.01 -0.75
N PRO A 382 -13.94 -26.16 -1.06
CA PRO A 382 -15.34 -26.22 -1.45
C PRO A 382 -16.32 -25.70 -0.39
N GLU A 383 -16.03 -25.90 0.90
CA GLU A 383 -16.89 -25.42 1.99
C GLU A 383 -16.75 -23.90 2.14
N ILE A 384 -15.54 -23.37 2.00
CA ILE A 384 -15.29 -21.92 2.03
C ILE A 384 -15.84 -21.23 0.77
N GLN A 385 -15.74 -21.84 -0.41
CA GLN A 385 -16.40 -21.36 -1.61
C GLN A 385 -17.91 -21.26 -1.39
N LYS A 386 -18.53 -22.34 -0.88
CA LYS A 386 -19.98 -22.37 -0.60
C LYS A 386 -20.39 -21.37 0.48
N LEU A 387 -19.56 -21.14 1.49
CA LEU A 387 -19.80 -20.14 2.52
C LEU A 387 -19.76 -18.69 1.98
N ILE A 388 -18.93 -18.43 0.95
CA ILE A 388 -18.71 -17.08 0.40
C ILE A 388 -19.67 -16.74 -0.75
N ILE A 389 -20.00 -17.70 -1.63
CA ILE A 389 -20.82 -17.47 -2.84
C ILE A 389 -22.04 -18.42 -2.97
N GLY A 390 -22.29 -19.29 -1.98
CA GLY A 390 -23.39 -20.25 -2.05
C GLY A 390 -23.23 -21.22 -3.23
N ASP A 391 -24.29 -21.33 -4.04
CA ASP A 391 -24.32 -22.17 -5.24
C ASP A 391 -24.13 -21.35 -6.54
N GLU A 392 -23.53 -20.15 -6.48
CA GLU A 392 -23.17 -19.35 -7.68
C GLU A 392 -22.11 -20.05 -8.56
N GLU A 393 -22.21 -19.90 -9.88
CA GLU A 393 -21.22 -20.45 -10.82
C GLU A 393 -19.91 -19.64 -10.79
N VAL A 394 -18.79 -20.34 -10.59
CA VAL A 394 -17.43 -19.76 -10.66
C VAL A 394 -17.01 -19.55 -12.11
N LEU A 395 -16.47 -18.36 -12.43
CA LEU A 395 -16.00 -18.05 -13.77
C LEU A 395 -14.72 -18.82 -14.12
N THR A 396 -14.80 -19.72 -15.09
CA THR A 396 -13.69 -20.60 -15.49
C THR A 396 -12.85 -20.08 -16.67
N ILE A 397 -13.35 -19.10 -17.45
CA ILE A 397 -12.65 -18.47 -18.58
C ILE A 397 -11.71 -17.32 -18.11
N ARG A 398 -11.09 -16.57 -19.03
CA ARG A 398 -10.33 -15.36 -18.67
C ARG A 398 -11.35 -14.25 -18.31
N PRO A 399 -11.26 -13.57 -17.15
CA PRO A 399 -12.33 -12.67 -16.73
C PRO A 399 -12.54 -11.46 -17.65
N ALA A 400 -11.49 -11.00 -18.34
CA ALA A 400 -11.60 -9.91 -19.31
C ALA A 400 -12.39 -10.28 -20.58
N ASP A 401 -12.62 -11.57 -20.87
CA ASP A 401 -13.50 -11.99 -21.97
C ASP A 401 -14.98 -11.63 -21.73
N LYS A 402 -15.32 -11.21 -20.50
CA LYS A 402 -16.66 -10.72 -20.11
C LYS A 402 -16.75 -9.19 -20.04
N LEU A 403 -15.66 -8.46 -20.30
CA LEU A 403 -15.63 -7.00 -20.19
C LEU A 403 -15.93 -6.34 -21.54
N GLU A 404 -16.94 -5.48 -21.57
CA GLU A 404 -17.24 -4.64 -22.73
C GLU A 404 -16.13 -3.58 -22.97
N PRO A 405 -15.86 -3.18 -24.23
CA PRO A 405 -14.82 -2.20 -24.56
C PRO A 405 -14.95 -0.88 -23.79
N GLY A 406 -13.85 -0.45 -23.15
CA GLY A 406 -13.86 0.63 -22.17
C GLY A 406 -13.55 2.02 -22.74
N LEU A 407 -12.79 2.13 -23.83
CA LEU A 407 -12.21 3.41 -24.27
C LEU A 407 -13.27 4.42 -24.70
N LYS A 408 -14.28 4.02 -25.48
CA LYS A 408 -15.34 4.93 -25.96
C LYS A 408 -16.14 5.55 -24.81
N LYS A 409 -16.35 4.79 -23.72
CA LYS A 409 -17.01 5.29 -22.52
C LYS A 409 -16.14 6.33 -21.82
N ALA A 410 -14.86 6.00 -21.59
CA ALA A 410 -13.91 6.93 -20.99
C ALA A 410 -13.73 8.22 -21.81
N GLU A 411 -13.68 8.15 -23.14
CA GLU A 411 -13.65 9.32 -24.04
C GLU A 411 -14.85 10.25 -23.84
N GLN A 412 -16.06 9.68 -23.69
CA GLN A 412 -17.29 10.46 -23.51
C GLN A 412 -17.37 11.09 -22.11
N GLU A 413 -17.07 10.31 -21.07
CA GLU A 413 -17.15 10.75 -19.67
C GLU A 413 -16.03 11.72 -19.26
N SER A 414 -14.87 11.66 -19.93
CA SER A 414 -13.73 12.54 -19.66
C SER A 414 -13.65 13.78 -20.57
N LYS A 415 -14.56 13.93 -21.54
CA LYS A 415 -14.49 14.94 -22.61
C LYS A 415 -14.32 16.39 -22.14
N GLU A 416 -14.84 16.73 -20.96
CA GLU A 416 -14.76 18.07 -20.38
C GLU A 416 -13.42 18.36 -19.66
N PHE A 417 -12.60 17.34 -19.41
CA PHE A 417 -11.42 17.42 -18.53
C PHE A 417 -10.12 16.89 -19.19
N ALA A 418 -10.25 15.93 -20.11
CA ALA A 418 -9.13 15.29 -20.79
C ALA A 418 -8.61 16.15 -21.95
N LEU A 419 -7.30 16.43 -21.95
CA LEU A 419 -6.61 17.22 -22.97
C LEU A 419 -5.85 16.35 -23.98
N SER A 420 -5.73 15.05 -23.72
CA SER A 420 -4.90 14.10 -24.46
C SER A 420 -5.47 12.68 -24.43
N ARG A 421 -4.88 11.79 -25.24
CA ARG A 421 -5.23 10.35 -25.21
C ARG A 421 -4.74 9.69 -23.90
N GLU A 422 -3.59 10.13 -23.42
CA GLU A 422 -3.03 9.80 -22.11
C GLU A 422 -3.99 10.15 -20.96
N ASP A 423 -4.68 11.30 -21.00
CA ASP A 423 -5.69 11.68 -20.00
C ASP A 423 -6.92 10.76 -20.05
N VAL A 424 -7.40 10.39 -21.26
CA VAL A 424 -8.51 9.44 -21.42
C VAL A 424 -8.17 8.09 -20.79
N LEU A 425 -6.93 7.61 -20.93
CA LEU A 425 -6.47 6.40 -20.25
C LEU A 425 -6.37 6.58 -18.73
N SER A 426 -5.80 7.69 -18.26
CA SER A 426 -5.76 7.98 -16.82
C SER A 426 -7.17 7.99 -16.22
N TYR A 427 -8.16 8.51 -16.95
CA TYR A 427 -9.57 8.42 -16.58
C TYR A 427 -10.13 6.99 -16.62
N ALA A 428 -9.89 6.24 -17.70
CA ALA A 428 -10.33 4.85 -17.81
C ALA A 428 -9.82 3.96 -16.67
N LEU A 429 -8.60 4.22 -16.20
CA LEU A 429 -7.97 3.49 -15.09
C LEU A 429 -8.46 3.95 -13.72
N PHE A 430 -8.57 5.27 -13.50
CA PHE A 430 -8.87 5.86 -12.20
C PHE A 430 -9.84 7.06 -12.30
N PRO A 431 -11.12 6.87 -12.66
CA PRO A 431 -12.03 7.96 -13.07
C PRO A 431 -12.09 9.13 -12.08
N GLN A 432 -12.25 8.84 -10.78
CA GLN A 432 -12.36 9.87 -9.74
C GLN A 432 -11.03 10.56 -9.44
N VAL A 433 -9.92 9.83 -9.47
CA VAL A 433 -8.57 10.35 -9.20
C VAL A 433 -8.13 11.26 -10.33
N ALA A 434 -8.28 10.79 -11.58
CA ALA A 434 -7.94 11.51 -12.78
C ALA A 434 -8.81 12.77 -12.93
N LYS A 435 -10.13 12.68 -12.75
CA LYS A 435 -11.03 13.85 -12.76
C LYS A 435 -10.61 14.91 -11.75
N LYS A 436 -10.29 14.51 -10.51
CA LYS A 436 -9.78 15.43 -9.49
C LYS A 436 -8.47 16.09 -9.94
N PHE A 437 -7.51 15.29 -10.38
CA PHE A 437 -6.20 15.78 -10.86
C PHE A 437 -6.35 16.76 -12.03
N PHE A 438 -7.22 16.49 -13.02
CA PHE A 438 -7.43 17.39 -14.15
C PHE A 438 -7.99 18.75 -13.72
N ILE A 439 -8.95 18.77 -12.79
CA ILE A 439 -9.53 20.00 -12.23
C ILE A 439 -8.50 20.79 -11.39
N GLU A 440 -7.59 20.11 -10.69
CA GLU A 440 -6.50 20.76 -9.94
C GLU A 440 -5.41 21.30 -10.89
N ARG A 441 -5.08 20.56 -11.95
CA ARG A 441 -4.16 20.94 -13.04
C ARG A 441 -4.61 22.20 -13.77
N GLU A 442 -5.89 22.29 -14.13
CA GLU A 442 -6.47 23.48 -14.79
C GLU A 442 -6.38 24.74 -13.90
N LYS A 443 -6.54 24.58 -12.58
CA LYS A 443 -6.43 25.66 -11.59
C LYS A 443 -4.98 26.05 -11.25
N GLY A 444 -3.98 25.37 -11.81
CA GLY A 444 -2.57 25.56 -11.47
C GLY A 444 -2.21 25.15 -10.04
N VAL A 445 -3.01 24.29 -9.41
CA VAL A 445 -2.80 23.85 -8.02
C VAL A 445 -1.81 22.69 -8.00
N THR A 446 -0.66 22.90 -7.37
CA THR A 446 0.28 21.82 -7.03
C THR A 446 -0.12 21.18 -5.70
N VAL A 447 -0.23 19.85 -5.67
CA VAL A 447 -0.58 19.14 -4.45
C VAL A 447 0.66 19.10 -3.54
N ALA A 448 0.57 19.73 -2.37
CA ALA A 448 1.57 19.59 -1.34
C ALA A 448 1.55 18.14 -0.81
N ALA A 449 2.52 17.33 -1.25
CA ALA A 449 2.70 15.97 -0.78
C ALA A 449 2.89 15.98 0.75
N LYS A 450 1.89 15.50 1.49
CA LYS A 450 2.02 15.24 2.92
C LYS A 450 3.00 14.07 3.11
N SER A 451 4.11 14.32 3.79
CA SER A 451 5.02 13.24 4.22
C SER A 451 4.24 12.21 5.02
N PRO A 452 4.45 10.90 4.79
CA PRO A 452 3.77 9.87 5.57
C PRO A 452 4.22 9.96 7.03
N SER A 453 3.30 10.19 7.95
CA SER A 453 3.53 9.99 9.37
C SER A 453 3.47 8.49 9.66
N VAL A 454 4.62 7.81 9.58
CA VAL A 454 4.78 6.53 10.28
C VAL A 454 4.65 6.82 11.79
N PRO A 455 3.90 6.02 12.57
CA PRO A 455 3.92 6.15 14.02
C PRO A 455 5.33 5.86 14.53
N VAL A 456 6.07 6.92 14.87
CA VAL A 456 7.37 6.78 15.54
C VAL A 456 7.14 6.11 16.89
N SER A 457 7.65 4.90 17.05
CA SER A 457 7.80 4.29 18.36
C SER A 457 8.61 5.25 19.24
N LYS A 458 8.00 5.73 20.34
CA LYS A 458 8.48 6.83 21.22
C LYS A 458 9.81 6.59 21.95
N GLU A 459 10.63 5.65 21.49
CA GLU A 459 11.88 5.25 22.12
C GLU A 459 13.12 5.86 21.44
N ASP A 460 13.08 6.15 20.13
CA ASP A 460 14.23 6.72 19.38
C ASP A 460 14.19 8.25 19.19
N SER A 461 13.16 8.94 19.71
CA SER A 461 13.02 10.41 19.60
C SER A 461 13.12 11.12 20.97
N LYS A 462 14.11 10.74 21.79
CA LYS A 462 14.44 11.43 23.04
C LYS A 462 15.76 12.19 22.89
N MET A 463 15.67 13.53 22.92
CA MET A 463 16.79 14.44 23.16
C MET A 463 17.53 13.98 24.44
N ASP A 464 18.86 13.84 24.38
CA ASP A 464 19.60 13.20 25.47
C ASP A 464 19.55 14.06 26.74
N LEU A 465 19.31 13.43 27.89
CA LEU A 465 19.42 14.06 29.21
C LEU A 465 20.80 14.70 29.45
N LYS A 466 21.82 14.28 28.69
CA LYS A 466 23.14 14.88 28.64
C LYS A 466 23.14 16.25 27.93
N GLU A 467 22.52 16.36 26.76
CA GLU A 467 22.41 17.62 25.99
C GLU A 467 21.60 18.67 26.76
N ILE A 468 20.49 18.27 27.39
CA ILE A 468 19.68 19.17 28.23
C ILE A 468 20.50 19.69 29.43
N LYS A 469 21.37 18.86 30.03
CA LYS A 469 22.27 19.30 31.12
C LYS A 469 23.34 20.26 30.64
N GLU A 470 23.89 20.07 29.45
CA GLU A 470 24.86 21.00 28.85
C GLU A 470 24.20 22.35 28.53
N LEU A 471 22.98 22.35 28.00
CA LEU A 471 22.18 23.57 27.78
C LEU A 471 21.87 24.33 29.09
N ILE A 472 21.45 23.62 30.14
CA ILE A 472 21.23 24.23 31.48
C ILE A 472 22.53 24.83 32.03
N LYS A 473 23.67 24.15 31.84
CA LYS A 473 24.97 24.67 32.27
C LYS A 473 25.37 25.92 31.49
N LEU A 474 25.17 25.93 30.16
CA LEU A 474 25.43 27.09 29.30
C LEU A 474 24.59 28.31 29.72
N ILE A 475 23.32 28.11 30.10
CA ILE A 475 22.42 29.15 30.64
C ILE A 475 22.82 29.55 32.08
N GLY A 476 23.42 28.64 32.84
CA GLY A 476 24.03 28.94 34.14
C GLY A 476 25.19 29.93 34.01
N ASP A 477 26.10 29.63 33.09
CA ASP A 477 27.38 30.32 32.83
C ASP A 477 27.25 31.57 31.93
N THR A 478 26.03 31.95 31.51
CA THR A 478 25.73 33.14 30.71
C THR A 478 24.59 33.98 31.31
N ASP A 479 24.46 35.23 30.84
CA ASP A 479 23.37 36.15 31.19
C ASP A 479 22.04 35.84 30.46
N ILE A 480 21.95 34.69 29.79
CA ILE A 480 20.73 34.23 29.12
C ILE A 480 19.67 33.93 30.19
N THR A 481 18.58 34.69 30.19
CA THR A 481 17.47 34.54 31.15
C THR A 481 16.44 33.51 30.71
N GLU A 482 16.30 33.31 29.40
CA GLU A 482 15.39 32.35 28.78
C GLU A 482 16.00 31.79 27.48
N LEU A 483 15.91 30.48 27.28
CA LEU A 483 16.31 29.81 26.04
C LEU A 483 15.16 28.95 25.52
N ASN A 484 14.80 29.14 24.25
CA ASN A 484 13.75 28.40 23.56
C ASN A 484 14.35 27.66 22.35
N LEU A 485 14.22 26.34 22.32
CA LEU A 485 14.70 25.46 21.24
C LEU A 485 13.54 24.63 20.67
N GLU A 486 13.48 24.55 19.35
CA GLU A 486 12.52 23.72 18.60
C GLU A 486 13.30 22.83 17.62
N SER A 487 13.19 21.51 17.79
CA SER A 487 13.81 20.52 16.89
C SER A 487 12.94 19.27 16.82
N GLN A 488 12.73 18.75 15.62
CA GLN A 488 11.95 17.52 15.34
C GLN A 488 10.62 17.41 16.12
N GLY A 489 9.88 18.50 16.22
CA GLY A 489 8.57 18.55 16.90
C GLY A 489 8.61 18.68 18.42
N VAL A 490 9.79 18.73 19.05
CA VAL A 490 9.97 18.95 20.49
C VAL A 490 10.30 20.43 20.75
N LYS A 491 9.54 21.06 21.66
CA LYS A 491 9.79 22.42 22.17
C LYS A 491 10.34 22.37 23.59
N VAL A 492 11.50 22.98 23.80
CA VAL A 492 12.16 23.09 25.11
C VAL A 492 12.31 24.56 25.47
N ALA A 493 11.79 24.95 26.63
CA ALA A 493 11.90 26.29 27.20
C ALA A 493 12.59 26.20 28.57
N ILE A 494 13.72 26.88 28.75
CA ILE A 494 14.49 26.88 30.00
C ILE A 494 14.57 28.31 30.54
N LYS A 495 14.24 28.52 31.82
CA LYS A 495 14.18 29.84 32.47
C LYS A 495 14.84 29.83 33.85
N LYS A 496 15.65 30.85 34.14
CA LYS A 496 16.44 31.00 35.38
C LYS A 496 15.55 31.60 36.48
N GLY A 497 15.37 30.92 37.61
CA GLY A 497 14.46 31.32 38.70
C GLY A 497 15.16 31.71 40.00
N SER A 498 14.64 32.72 40.71
CA SER A 498 15.16 33.22 41.99
C SER A 498 14.28 32.83 43.18
N THR A 499 14.87 32.28 44.25
CA THR A 499 14.17 31.77 45.45
C THR A 499 14.43 32.60 46.72
N ALA A 500 13.41 32.79 47.58
CA ALA A 500 13.57 33.24 48.97
C ALA A 500 12.49 32.64 49.92
N VAL A 501 12.91 32.19 51.11
CA VAL A 501 12.19 31.44 52.19
C VAL A 501 13.02 31.68 53.49
N PRO A 502 12.51 31.83 54.76
CA PRO A 502 11.44 31.11 55.48
C PRO A 502 10.47 32.08 56.24
N ALA A 503 9.73 31.79 57.35
CA ALA A 503 9.71 30.73 58.37
C ALA A 503 8.33 30.56 59.08
N MET A 504 8.29 29.83 60.22
CA MET A 504 7.09 29.48 61.02
C MET A 504 7.15 29.97 62.48
N ALA A 505 5.99 30.25 63.11
CA ALA A 505 5.75 30.22 64.56
C ALA A 505 4.23 30.13 64.91
N LEU A 506 3.89 29.65 66.11
CA LEU A 506 2.51 29.50 66.68
C LEU A 506 2.35 30.36 67.98
N PRO A 507 1.27 30.27 68.80
CA PRO A 507 -0.01 30.98 68.61
C PRO A 507 -0.54 31.73 69.89
N VAL A 508 -1.33 32.82 69.75
CA VAL A 508 -2.18 33.36 70.87
C VAL A 508 -3.50 33.95 70.33
N MET A 509 -4.56 33.89 71.14
CA MET A 509 -5.96 34.22 70.84
C MET A 509 -6.27 35.71 70.61
N GLY A 510 -7.29 35.97 69.77
CA GLY A 510 -8.33 36.97 70.09
C GLY A 510 -8.63 38.05 69.02
N GLY A 511 -9.82 37.97 68.41
CA GLY A 511 -10.51 39.18 67.90
C GLY A 511 -10.88 39.24 66.41
N THR A 512 -12.07 38.72 66.09
CA THR A 512 -13.01 39.17 65.02
C THR A 512 -12.71 39.00 63.52
N ALA A 513 -13.78 38.65 62.80
CA ALA A 513 -14.02 38.77 61.33
C ALA A 513 -13.42 37.71 60.38
N THR A 514 -13.83 36.45 60.59
CA THR A 514 -14.15 35.42 59.55
C THR A 514 -13.34 35.43 58.25
N GLU A 515 -12.34 34.55 58.17
CA GLU A 515 -11.59 34.23 56.97
C GLU A 515 -12.41 33.44 55.93
N VAL A 516 -12.15 33.67 54.64
CA VAL A 516 -12.55 32.77 53.55
C VAL A 516 -11.40 31.79 53.30
N SER A 517 -11.64 30.49 53.56
CA SER A 517 -10.68 29.43 53.24
C SER A 517 -10.91 28.90 51.82
N LEU A 518 -9.86 28.94 51.01
CA LEU A 518 -9.65 28.13 49.80
C LEU A 518 -8.61 27.08 50.24
N GLN A 519 -8.78 25.76 50.14
CA GLN A 519 -9.28 24.85 49.10
C GLN A 519 -9.38 23.43 49.76
N PRO A 520 -9.61 22.29 49.07
CA PRO A 520 -10.05 22.07 47.68
C PRO A 520 -11.33 21.21 47.58
N ALA A 521 -11.99 21.24 46.42
CA ALA A 521 -12.95 20.20 46.04
C ALA A 521 -12.97 19.97 44.52
N SER A 522 -12.95 18.70 44.13
CA SER A 522 -13.34 18.20 42.81
C SER A 522 -14.79 18.59 42.52
N THR A 523 -15.16 18.94 41.27
CA THR A 523 -16.31 18.37 40.54
C THR A 523 -16.62 19.04 39.18
N VAL A 524 -17.18 18.19 38.32
CA VAL A 524 -17.89 18.31 37.03
C VAL A 524 -18.73 19.56 36.66
N VAL A 525 -18.71 19.84 35.33
CA VAL A 525 -19.84 20.21 34.42
C VAL A 525 -20.47 21.63 34.48
N GLY A 526 -20.76 22.18 33.28
CA GLY A 526 -21.74 23.28 33.11
C GLY A 526 -21.91 23.79 31.67
N ALA A 527 -22.99 23.38 30.99
CA ALA A 527 -23.48 24.01 29.74
C ALA A 527 -24.62 25.03 30.04
N PRO A 528 -25.04 25.91 29.09
CA PRO A 528 -25.93 27.04 29.41
C PRO A 528 -27.40 26.69 29.58
N VAL A 529 -28.13 27.57 30.28
CA VAL A 529 -29.53 27.44 30.72
C VAL A 529 -30.53 28.02 29.72
N VAL A 530 -31.70 27.39 29.57
CA VAL A 530 -32.92 27.96 28.96
C VAL A 530 -34.05 28.03 30.00
N LYS A 531 -34.90 29.07 29.92
CA LYS A 531 -35.99 29.35 30.89
C LYS A 531 -37.30 28.59 30.58
N ALA A 532 -38.05 28.25 31.62
CA ALA A 532 -39.48 27.86 31.59
C ALA A 532 -40.40 29.11 31.41
N SER A 533 -41.72 29.07 31.18
CA SER A 533 -42.81 28.07 31.28
C SER A 533 -43.98 28.54 30.36
N PRO A 534 -45.18 27.90 30.18
CA PRO A 534 -45.92 27.03 31.14
C PRO A 534 -46.60 25.75 30.57
N GLU A 535 -47.28 25.01 31.45
CA GLU A 535 -48.00 23.76 31.19
C GLU A 535 -49.31 23.93 30.39
N ILE A 536 -49.74 22.86 29.69
CA ILE A 536 -51.11 22.30 29.76
C ILE A 536 -51.18 20.90 29.10
N GLN A 537 -51.80 19.94 29.81
CA GLN A 537 -52.40 18.66 29.38
C GLN A 537 -51.55 17.53 28.75
N ASN A 538 -51.71 16.33 29.35
CA ASN A 538 -51.42 15.02 28.75
C ASN A 538 -52.32 14.75 27.53
N PRO A 539 -51.75 14.14 26.49
CA PRO A 539 -52.44 13.08 25.75
C PRO A 539 -51.57 11.82 25.59
N ALA A 540 -52.13 10.67 26.00
CA ALA A 540 -51.81 9.28 25.63
C ALA A 540 -50.33 8.85 25.47
N GLU A 541 -49.93 7.83 26.23
CA GLU A 541 -48.76 7.01 25.92
C GLU A 541 -48.87 6.43 24.49
N ALA A 542 -48.01 6.87 23.58
CA ALA A 542 -47.68 6.09 22.40
C ALA A 542 -46.86 4.86 22.85
N PRO A 543 -47.11 3.66 22.29
CA PRO A 543 -46.37 2.48 22.68
C PRO A 543 -44.89 2.68 22.37
N LYS A 544 -44.01 2.29 23.30
CA LYS A 544 -42.57 2.23 23.06
C LYS A 544 -42.34 1.31 21.86
N LYS A 545 -42.05 1.88 20.68
CA LYS A 545 -41.54 1.13 19.54
C LYS A 545 -40.32 0.35 20.04
N ASN A 546 -40.30 -0.94 19.77
CA ASN A 546 -39.25 -1.84 20.28
C ASN A 546 -38.01 -1.72 19.38
N LEU A 547 -37.45 -0.50 19.34
CA LEU A 547 -36.44 -0.08 18.36
C LEU A 547 -35.14 -0.87 18.54
N GLN A 548 -34.78 -1.59 17.48
CA GLN A 548 -33.53 -2.30 17.35
C GLN A 548 -32.60 -1.51 16.41
N TYR A 549 -31.30 -1.77 16.48
CA TYR A 549 -30.31 -0.99 15.75
C TYR A 549 -29.38 -1.88 14.95
N ILE A 550 -29.28 -1.62 13.65
CA ILE A 550 -28.18 -2.13 12.83
C ILE A 550 -26.97 -1.26 13.13
N LYS A 551 -25.86 -1.87 13.55
CA LYS A 551 -24.65 -1.18 14.02
C LYS A 551 -23.48 -1.42 13.07
N ALA A 552 -22.53 -0.50 13.05
CA ALA A 552 -21.27 -0.65 12.32
C ALA A 552 -20.45 -1.80 12.93
N PRO A 553 -20.13 -2.88 12.18
CA PRO A 553 -19.31 -3.98 12.69
C PRO A 553 -17.80 -3.71 12.61
N MET A 554 -17.39 -2.53 12.12
CA MET A 554 -16.01 -2.10 11.93
C MET A 554 -15.91 -0.57 11.91
N VAL A 555 -14.70 -0.04 12.11
CA VAL A 555 -14.40 1.39 11.88
C VAL A 555 -14.22 1.63 10.38
N GLY A 556 -14.77 2.71 9.83
CA GLY A 556 -14.62 3.05 8.41
C GLY A 556 -15.48 4.25 7.98
N THR A 557 -15.67 4.46 6.69
CA THR A 557 -16.53 5.51 6.12
C THR A 557 -17.84 4.92 5.61
N PHE A 558 -18.97 5.45 6.09
CA PHE A 558 -20.31 4.95 5.76
C PHE A 558 -20.81 5.51 4.42
N TYR A 559 -21.30 4.63 3.54
CA TYR A 559 -21.88 4.96 2.24
C TYR A 559 -23.26 4.32 2.07
N ARG A 560 -24.23 5.09 1.58
CA ARG A 560 -25.62 4.66 1.37
C ARG A 560 -25.86 3.90 0.07
N SER A 561 -24.96 4.01 -0.90
CA SER A 561 -25.11 3.49 -2.28
C SER A 561 -23.88 2.69 -2.73
N PRO A 562 -24.02 1.73 -3.67
CA PRO A 562 -22.89 0.98 -4.23
C PRO A 562 -21.95 1.81 -5.13
N ALA A 563 -22.41 2.96 -5.61
CA ALA A 563 -21.63 3.94 -6.35
C ALA A 563 -22.23 5.35 -6.15
N PRO A 564 -21.50 6.45 -6.42
CA PRO A 564 -21.99 7.82 -6.19
C PRO A 564 -23.29 8.16 -6.93
N ASP A 565 -23.47 7.61 -8.14
CA ASP A 565 -24.64 7.85 -9.00
C ASP A 565 -25.71 6.73 -8.90
N ALA A 566 -25.50 5.76 -7.99
CA ALA A 566 -26.43 4.64 -7.78
C ALA A 566 -27.46 4.95 -6.67
N PRO A 567 -28.67 4.39 -6.74
CA PRO A 567 -29.66 4.52 -5.67
C PRO A 567 -29.14 3.93 -4.36
N SER A 568 -29.65 4.44 -3.23
CA SER A 568 -29.34 3.89 -1.91
C SER A 568 -29.76 2.41 -1.82
N PHE A 569 -29.02 1.61 -1.04
CA PHE A 569 -29.43 0.24 -0.70
C PHE A 569 -30.79 0.22 0.02
N VAL A 570 -31.00 1.18 0.93
CA VAL A 570 -32.27 1.36 1.65
C VAL A 570 -32.65 2.82 1.85
N GLU A 571 -33.96 3.07 1.90
CA GLU A 571 -34.57 4.36 2.21
C GLU A 571 -35.43 4.33 3.49
N LEU A 572 -35.70 5.51 4.05
CA LEU A 572 -36.57 5.67 5.21
C LEU A 572 -37.97 5.08 4.95
N GLY A 573 -38.44 4.27 5.88
CA GLY A 573 -39.74 3.60 5.79
C GLY A 573 -39.75 2.30 4.99
N GLN A 574 -38.61 1.86 4.43
CA GLN A 574 -38.48 0.58 3.72
C GLN A 574 -38.44 -0.61 4.70
N MET A 575 -39.06 -1.73 4.33
CA MET A 575 -38.88 -3.00 5.01
C MET A 575 -37.56 -3.64 4.57
N VAL A 576 -36.73 -4.01 5.54
CA VAL A 576 -35.52 -4.82 5.34
C VAL A 576 -35.73 -6.23 5.87
N LYS A 577 -35.09 -7.20 5.20
CA LYS A 577 -34.98 -8.58 5.67
C LYS A 577 -33.60 -8.82 6.28
N GLU A 578 -33.52 -9.79 7.16
CA GLU A 578 -32.25 -10.38 7.60
C GLU A 578 -31.44 -10.83 6.37
N SER A 579 -30.11 -10.63 6.40
CA SER A 579 -29.19 -10.81 5.27
C SER A 579 -29.41 -9.90 4.04
N GLN A 580 -30.26 -8.87 4.12
CA GLN A 580 -30.35 -7.85 3.07
C GLN A 580 -29.25 -6.78 3.27
N THR A 581 -28.48 -6.46 2.21
CA THR A 581 -27.52 -5.34 2.23
C THR A 581 -28.23 -4.00 2.48
N VAL A 582 -27.74 -3.22 3.45
CA VAL A 582 -28.31 -1.92 3.86
C VAL A 582 -27.38 -0.73 3.66
N CYS A 583 -26.06 -0.94 3.64
CA CYS A 583 -25.07 0.08 3.32
C CYS A 583 -23.74 -0.55 2.92
N ILE A 584 -22.77 0.31 2.56
CA ILE A 584 -21.36 -0.04 2.52
C ILE A 584 -20.63 0.70 3.64
N ILE A 585 -19.64 0.04 4.25
CA ILE A 585 -18.57 0.72 4.99
C ILE A 585 -17.27 0.54 4.20
N GLU A 586 -16.71 1.64 3.70
CA GLU A 586 -15.33 1.63 3.23
C GLU A 586 -14.42 1.53 4.46
N ALA A 587 -13.83 0.36 4.64
CA ALA A 587 -12.80 0.14 5.64
C ALA A 587 -11.60 -0.46 4.92
N MET A 588 -10.39 -0.08 5.32
CA MET A 588 -9.17 -0.73 4.82
C MET A 588 -8.96 -0.58 3.28
N LYS A 589 -9.60 0.43 2.65
CA LYS A 589 -9.69 0.67 1.18
C LYS A 589 -10.51 -0.37 0.39
N LEU A 590 -11.36 -1.13 1.07
CA LEU A 590 -12.24 -2.13 0.49
C LEU A 590 -13.70 -1.79 0.83
N MET A 591 -14.62 -2.14 -0.07
CA MET A 591 -16.03 -1.79 0.08
C MET A 591 -16.78 -2.94 0.75
N ASN A 592 -17.03 -2.81 2.06
CA ASN A 592 -17.68 -3.85 2.86
C ASN A 592 -19.19 -3.64 2.85
N GLU A 593 -19.91 -4.49 2.11
CA GLU A 593 -21.37 -4.59 2.17
C GLU A 593 -21.81 -4.99 3.59
N ILE A 594 -22.65 -4.17 4.22
CA ILE A 594 -23.21 -4.45 5.54
C ILE A 594 -24.63 -4.97 5.35
N GLU A 595 -24.87 -6.19 5.82
CA GLU A 595 -26.19 -6.83 5.82
C GLU A 595 -26.95 -6.55 7.13
N ALA A 596 -28.28 -6.52 7.06
CA ALA A 596 -29.12 -6.38 8.23
C ALA A 596 -29.09 -7.68 9.08
N GLU A 597 -28.68 -7.57 10.35
CA GLU A 597 -28.77 -8.67 11.33
C GLU A 597 -30.21 -8.93 11.81
N ILE A 598 -31.20 -8.14 11.35
CA ILE A 598 -32.60 -8.17 11.80
C ILE A 598 -33.55 -7.82 10.65
N SER A 599 -34.75 -8.41 10.68
CA SER A 599 -35.87 -8.02 9.80
C SER A 599 -36.76 -6.96 10.47
N GLY A 600 -37.20 -5.95 9.72
CA GLY A 600 -38.08 -4.90 10.23
C GLY A 600 -38.15 -3.68 9.32
N ARG A 601 -38.72 -2.57 9.79
CA ARG A 601 -38.85 -1.33 9.01
C ARG A 601 -37.78 -0.31 9.41
N ILE A 602 -37.02 0.21 8.45
CA ILE A 602 -36.11 1.34 8.67
C ILE A 602 -36.96 2.56 9.08
N VAL A 603 -36.80 3.05 10.31
CA VAL A 603 -37.50 4.25 10.80
C VAL A 603 -36.58 5.46 10.93
N GLU A 604 -35.27 5.25 11.05
CA GLU A 604 -34.28 6.32 11.17
C GLU A 604 -32.94 5.88 10.54
N ILE A 605 -32.26 6.84 9.91
CA ILE A 605 -30.88 6.69 9.41
C ILE A 605 -30.03 7.63 10.26
N LEU A 606 -29.10 7.07 11.02
CA LEU A 606 -28.42 7.73 12.13
C LEU A 606 -27.04 8.31 11.75
N VAL A 607 -26.61 8.09 10.50
CA VAL A 607 -25.30 8.51 9.97
C VAL A 607 -25.46 9.12 8.57
N GLU A 608 -24.77 10.22 8.33
CA GLU A 608 -24.74 10.89 7.02
C GLU A 608 -23.81 10.16 6.03
N ASN A 609 -24.17 10.18 4.75
CA ASN A 609 -23.36 9.57 3.68
C ASN A 609 -21.98 10.23 3.57
N GLY A 610 -20.91 9.44 3.64
CA GLY A 610 -19.52 9.88 3.62
C GLY A 610 -18.94 10.21 5.00
N GLN A 611 -19.67 10.01 6.10
CA GLN A 611 -19.11 10.21 7.45
C GLN A 611 -18.32 8.99 7.97
N PRO A 612 -17.28 9.22 8.79
CA PRO A 612 -16.60 8.16 9.53
C PRO A 612 -17.50 7.59 10.64
N VAL A 613 -17.42 6.28 10.87
CA VAL A 613 -18.15 5.55 11.91
C VAL A 613 -17.21 4.72 12.78
N GLU A 614 -17.50 4.61 14.07
CA GLU A 614 -16.78 3.73 15.01
C GLU A 614 -17.43 2.34 15.14
N PHE A 615 -16.66 1.33 15.55
CA PHE A 615 -17.17 0.00 15.87
C PHE A 615 -18.30 0.05 16.89
N GLY A 616 -19.43 -0.59 16.58
CA GLY A 616 -20.63 -0.63 17.43
C GLY A 616 -21.54 0.59 17.33
N GLN A 617 -21.18 1.62 16.53
CA GLN A 617 -22.02 2.80 16.31
C GLN A 617 -23.33 2.42 15.61
N PRO A 618 -24.51 2.83 16.12
CA PRO A 618 -25.77 2.66 15.41
C PRO A 618 -25.79 3.38 14.05
N LEU A 619 -26.19 2.67 12.99
CA LEU A 619 -26.32 3.18 11.62
C LEU A 619 -27.78 3.41 11.24
N PHE A 620 -28.65 2.47 11.60
CA PHE A 620 -30.08 2.48 11.30
C PHE A 620 -30.88 2.08 12.52
N ALA A 621 -32.03 2.72 12.74
CA ALA A 621 -33.04 2.25 13.69
C ALA A 621 -34.14 1.50 12.94
N VAL A 622 -34.55 0.35 13.49
CA VAL A 622 -35.48 -0.61 12.88
C VAL A 622 -36.62 -0.92 13.88
N GLU A 623 -37.86 -0.95 13.40
CA GLU A 623 -39.05 -1.39 14.16
C GLU A 623 -39.69 -2.69 13.65
#